data_AF-A0A1W1VNZ4-F1
#
_entry.id   AF-A0A1W1VNZ4-F1
#
_cell.length_a   1.000
_cell.length_b   1.000
_cell.length_c   1.000
_cell.angle_alpha   90.00
_cell.angle_beta   90.00
_cell.angle_gamma   90.00
#
_symmetry.space_group_name_H-M   'P 1'
#
loop_
_entity.id
_entity.type
_entity.pdbx_description
1 polymer ?
#
loop_
_entity_poly.entity_id
_entity_poly.type
_entity_poly.pdbx_seq_one_letter_code
_entity_poly.pdbx_strand_id
1 'polypeptide(L)'
;MKKLLLLLACFITGASFAQTKPTEVLLIGTFHFNNPGADIVKVKTFDVMTPKVQTELETMTDQINLYQPAKIFVEWPWDEQRDLDALYAQYLGGKYEEYVTAKYIKPSQRDFYLKNEIFQLAFRAGKKLKLAKIHAIDYKKTNFPYDSVMKAMNAAHQDKLLKNIDALMKSHQANTNKKLETYTLTQLLLDHNKPESRTFDTSFYLTLLNRAGTADAFVGPFLVSEWYRRNLYMYSLVQKLTETQDDKVMILAGASHTAMMKEFIDIDNTFQVKELKDVLSLKK
;
A
#
# COMPACT_ATOMS: atom_id res chain seq x y z
N MET A 1 11.97 69.69 -10.93
CA MET A 1 11.97 68.23 -11.20
C MET A 1 10.84 67.59 -10.41
N LYS A 2 9.81 67.10 -11.11
CA LYS A 2 8.55 66.58 -10.53
C LYS A 2 8.82 65.24 -9.81
N LYS A 3 8.59 65.18 -8.50
CA LYS A 3 8.53 63.90 -7.76
C LYS A 3 7.07 63.43 -7.73
N LEU A 4 6.78 62.43 -8.55
CA LEU A 4 5.51 61.71 -8.57
C LEU A 4 5.57 60.67 -7.44
N LEU A 5 4.82 60.88 -6.35
CA LEU A 5 4.58 59.81 -5.36
C LEU A 5 3.53 58.87 -5.95
N LEU A 6 3.94 57.66 -6.34
CA LEU A 6 3.01 56.55 -6.57
C LEU A 6 2.65 55.96 -5.21
N LEU A 7 1.39 56.17 -4.77
CA LEU A 7 0.78 55.39 -3.70
C LEU A 7 0.44 54.00 -4.27
N LEU A 8 1.26 53.00 -3.92
CA LEU A 8 0.98 51.60 -4.19
C LEU A 8 -0.03 51.12 -3.14
N ALA A 9 -1.33 51.19 -3.46
CA ALA A 9 -2.36 50.57 -2.65
C ALA A 9 -2.29 49.04 -2.85
N CYS A 10 -1.64 48.35 -1.91
CA CYS A 10 -1.74 46.90 -1.80
C CYS A 10 -3.17 46.54 -1.39
N PHE A 11 -4.02 46.22 -2.38
CA PHE A 11 -5.21 45.43 -2.13
C PHE A 11 -4.77 44.02 -1.71
N ILE A 12 -4.64 43.81 -0.40
CA ILE A 12 -4.63 42.45 0.16
C ILE A 12 -6.07 41.98 0.06
N THR A 13 -6.44 41.43 -1.09
CA THR A 13 -7.62 40.56 -1.15
C THR A 13 -7.29 39.38 -0.27
N GLY A 14 -7.85 39.36 0.94
CA GLY A 14 -7.87 38.17 1.77
C GLY A 14 -8.64 37.10 1.01
N ALA A 15 -7.91 36.30 0.23
CA ALA A 15 -8.36 34.98 -0.14
C ALA A 15 -8.52 34.25 1.19
N SER A 16 -9.74 34.25 1.71
CA SER A 16 -10.15 33.31 2.72
C SER A 16 -10.01 31.95 2.04
N PHE A 17 -8.85 31.31 2.21
CA PHE A 17 -8.73 29.89 1.91
C PHE A 17 -9.72 29.23 2.84
N ALA A 18 -10.90 28.90 2.32
CA ALA A 18 -11.81 28.01 3.00
C ALA A 18 -10.97 26.81 3.41
N GLN A 19 -10.83 26.58 4.72
CA GLN A 19 -10.07 25.46 5.24
C GLN A 19 -10.80 24.19 4.78
N THR A 20 -10.40 23.67 3.63
CA THR A 20 -10.95 22.44 3.08
C THR A 20 -10.59 21.34 4.06
N LYS A 21 -11.60 20.70 4.62
CA LYS A 21 -11.43 19.53 5.48
C LYS A 21 -10.51 18.53 4.76
N PRO A 22 -9.45 18.01 5.42
CA PRO A 22 -8.59 17.01 4.80
C PRO A 22 -9.37 15.77 4.35
N THR A 23 -9.04 15.22 3.19
CA THR A 23 -9.60 13.96 2.70
C THR A 23 -9.16 12.82 3.62
N GLU A 24 -10.12 12.03 4.11
CA GLU A 24 -9.81 10.86 4.94
C GLU A 24 -9.35 9.68 4.08
N VAL A 25 -8.16 9.16 4.37
CA VAL A 25 -7.56 8.02 3.67
C VAL A 25 -7.65 6.78 4.55
N LEU A 26 -8.53 5.85 4.20
CA LEU A 26 -8.50 4.50 4.76
C LEU A 26 -7.31 3.75 4.17
N LEU A 27 -6.25 3.63 4.96
CA LEU A 27 -4.99 3.01 4.55
C LEU A 27 -4.95 1.55 5.02
N ILE A 28 -4.88 0.62 4.07
CA ILE A 28 -4.90 -0.83 4.34
C ILE A 28 -3.65 -1.49 3.78
N GLY A 29 -2.71 -1.77 4.67
CA GLY A 29 -1.56 -2.64 4.42
C GLY A 29 -1.93 -4.11 4.49
N THR A 30 -1.44 -4.92 3.55
CA THR A 30 -1.65 -6.38 3.53
C THR A 30 -0.33 -7.15 3.53
N PHE A 31 -0.41 -8.46 3.75
CA PHE A 31 0.71 -9.40 3.63
C PHE A 31 0.77 -10.08 2.24
N HIS A 32 0.10 -9.51 1.24
CA HIS A 32 -0.15 -10.11 -0.08
C HIS A 32 -0.83 -11.47 -0.01
N PHE A 33 -2.16 -11.54 -0.13
CA PHE A 33 -2.93 -12.77 0.12
C PHE A 33 -2.50 -13.96 -0.75
N ASN A 34 -2.17 -13.70 -2.02
CA ASN A 34 -1.66 -14.73 -2.93
C ASN A 34 -0.23 -15.17 -2.59
N ASN A 35 0.57 -14.30 -1.97
CA ASN A 35 1.98 -14.45 -1.63
C ASN A 35 2.76 -15.41 -2.56
N PRO A 36 3.11 -15.00 -3.80
CA PRO A 36 3.87 -15.85 -4.71
C PRO A 36 5.33 -16.07 -4.27
N GLY A 37 5.71 -15.61 -3.07
CA GLY A 37 7.06 -15.68 -2.55
C GLY A 37 7.99 -14.65 -3.20
N ALA A 38 7.50 -13.45 -3.54
CA ALA A 38 8.34 -12.36 -4.04
C ALA A 38 9.07 -11.62 -2.91
N ASP A 39 8.51 -11.62 -1.70
CA ASP A 39 9.06 -10.91 -0.54
C ASP A 39 10.40 -11.50 -0.07
N ILE A 40 11.25 -10.66 0.51
CA ILE A 40 12.57 -11.09 1.04
C ILE A 40 12.39 -12.18 2.09
N VAL A 41 11.41 -12.01 2.99
CA VAL A 41 11.10 -13.00 4.03
C VAL A 41 10.07 -13.99 3.50
N LYS A 42 10.45 -15.27 3.40
CA LYS A 42 9.54 -16.35 2.97
C LYS A 42 8.71 -16.86 4.13
N VAL A 43 7.39 -16.76 4.03
CA VAL A 43 6.43 -17.17 5.07
C VAL A 43 5.49 -18.28 4.56
N LYS A 44 4.74 -18.89 5.48
CA LYS A 44 3.70 -19.87 5.15
C LYS A 44 2.58 -19.23 4.31
N THR A 45 1.85 -20.06 3.57
CA THR A 45 0.68 -19.62 2.80
C THR A 45 -0.54 -19.50 3.69
N PHE A 46 -1.40 -18.52 3.41
CA PHE A 46 -2.70 -18.37 4.05
C PHE A 46 -3.79 -18.57 3.00
N ASP A 47 -4.69 -19.54 3.21
CA ASP A 47 -5.75 -19.81 2.24
C ASP A 47 -6.92 -18.83 2.41
N VAL A 48 -6.91 -17.80 1.56
CA VAL A 48 -7.94 -16.77 1.51
C VAL A 48 -9.29 -17.30 1.00
N MET A 49 -9.31 -18.46 0.32
CA MET A 49 -10.52 -18.97 -0.34
C MET A 49 -11.39 -19.84 0.58
N THR A 50 -10.98 -20.09 1.82
CA THR A 50 -11.80 -20.87 2.76
C THR A 50 -13.13 -20.17 3.08
N PRO A 51 -14.23 -20.92 3.33
CA PRO A 51 -15.54 -20.32 3.62
C PRO A 51 -15.54 -19.35 4.82
N LYS A 52 -14.72 -19.65 5.84
CA LYS A 52 -14.52 -18.77 7.00
C LYS A 52 -13.93 -17.42 6.58
N VAL A 53 -12.84 -17.44 5.81
CA VAL A 53 -12.17 -16.21 5.36
C VAL A 53 -13.05 -15.42 4.39
N GLN A 54 -13.81 -16.08 3.52
CA GLN A 54 -14.77 -15.42 2.64
C GLN A 54 -15.86 -14.69 3.43
N THR A 55 -16.34 -15.26 4.55
CA THR A 55 -17.26 -14.59 5.48
C THR A 55 -16.62 -13.36 6.16
N GLU A 56 -15.34 -13.46 6.54
CA GLU A 56 -14.60 -12.32 7.10
C GLU A 56 -14.44 -11.19 6.07
N LEU A 57 -14.09 -11.50 4.82
CA LEU A 57 -14.01 -10.52 3.74
C LEU A 57 -15.36 -9.86 3.46
N GLU A 58 -16.45 -10.63 3.51
CA GLU A 58 -17.80 -10.09 3.38
C GLU A 58 -18.11 -9.09 4.50
N THR A 59 -17.78 -9.44 5.74
CA THR A 59 -17.95 -8.56 6.90
C THR A 59 -17.09 -7.30 6.79
N MET A 60 -15.81 -7.42 6.42
CA MET A 60 -14.93 -6.26 6.28
C MET A 60 -15.40 -5.32 5.17
N THR A 61 -15.85 -5.87 4.04
CA THR A 61 -16.36 -5.05 2.93
C THR A 61 -17.73 -4.43 3.23
N ASP A 62 -18.54 -5.03 4.11
CA ASP A 62 -19.72 -4.38 4.69
C ASP A 62 -19.33 -3.15 5.51
N GLN A 63 -18.28 -3.25 6.33
CA GLN A 63 -17.78 -2.13 7.13
C GLN A 63 -17.16 -1.01 6.29
N ILE A 64 -16.39 -1.38 5.26
CA ILE A 64 -15.90 -0.42 4.26
C ILE A 64 -17.06 0.25 3.51
N ASN A 65 -18.13 -0.51 3.23
CA ASN A 65 -19.34 0.05 2.63
C ASN A 65 -20.05 1.03 3.58
N LEU A 66 -20.06 0.82 4.89
CA LEU A 66 -20.56 1.83 5.83
C LEU A 66 -19.66 3.07 5.86
N TYR A 67 -18.34 2.87 5.73
CA TYR A 67 -17.38 3.97 5.67
C TYR A 67 -17.52 4.81 4.39
N GLN A 68 -18.02 4.26 3.28
CA GLN A 68 -18.30 5.01 2.03
C GLN A 68 -17.08 5.79 1.46
N PRO A 69 -15.94 5.15 1.13
CA PRO A 69 -14.91 5.80 0.34
C PRO A 69 -15.37 6.01 -1.11
N ALA A 70 -15.16 7.21 -1.64
CA ALA A 70 -15.53 7.59 -3.00
C ALA A 70 -14.60 6.98 -4.07
N LYS A 71 -13.35 6.69 -3.70
CA LYS A 71 -12.34 6.06 -4.56
C LYS A 71 -11.57 4.96 -3.83
N ILE A 72 -11.15 3.95 -4.57
CA ILE A 72 -10.26 2.88 -4.10
C ILE A 72 -9.03 2.82 -5.01
N PHE A 73 -7.86 2.91 -4.41
CA PHE A 73 -6.55 2.78 -5.04
C PHE A 73 -5.92 1.43 -4.71
N VAL A 74 -5.29 0.77 -5.69
CA VAL A 74 -4.69 -0.56 -5.54
C VAL A 74 -3.29 -0.63 -6.12
N GLU A 75 -2.47 -1.53 -5.58
CA GLU A 75 -1.14 -1.88 -6.07
C GLU A 75 -1.19 -2.69 -7.39
N TRP A 76 -1.72 -2.06 -8.44
CA TRP A 76 -1.71 -2.52 -9.82
C TRP A 76 -0.88 -1.54 -10.68
N PRO A 77 -0.10 -1.99 -11.69
CA PRO A 77 0.71 -1.08 -12.51
C PRO A 77 -0.11 0.09 -13.05
N TRP A 78 0.32 1.32 -12.77
CA TRP A 78 -0.40 2.53 -13.15
C TRP A 78 -0.61 2.65 -14.68
N ASP A 79 0.33 2.10 -15.47
CA ASP A 79 0.28 2.08 -16.94
C ASP A 79 -0.54 0.90 -17.51
N GLU A 80 -1.14 0.07 -16.65
CA GLU A 80 -2.02 -1.05 -17.00
C GLU A 80 -3.46 -0.86 -16.50
N GLN A 81 -3.90 0.40 -16.29
CA GLN A 81 -5.25 0.72 -15.81
C GLN A 81 -6.37 0.09 -16.67
N ARG A 82 -6.18 -0.01 -17.99
CA ARG A 82 -7.18 -0.61 -18.89
C ARG A 82 -7.39 -2.10 -18.62
N ASP A 83 -6.32 -2.81 -18.24
CA ASP A 83 -6.41 -4.23 -17.90
C ASP A 83 -7.12 -4.41 -16.56
N LEU A 84 -6.84 -3.53 -15.58
CA LEU A 84 -7.57 -3.51 -14.30
C LEU A 84 -9.06 -3.21 -14.52
N ASP A 85 -9.40 -2.24 -15.37
CA ASP A 85 -10.77 -1.85 -15.71
C ASP A 85 -11.52 -3.04 -16.36
N ALA A 86 -10.85 -3.77 -17.27
CA ALA A 86 -11.43 -4.95 -17.91
C ALA A 86 -11.70 -6.09 -16.91
N LEU A 87 -10.78 -6.35 -15.99
CA LEU A 87 -10.96 -7.32 -14.90
C LEU A 87 -12.12 -6.91 -13.98
N TYR A 88 -12.19 -5.63 -13.62
CA TYR A 88 -13.24 -5.13 -12.74
C TYR A 88 -14.63 -5.20 -13.39
N ALA A 89 -14.74 -4.94 -14.68
CA ALA A 89 -15.99 -5.12 -15.42
C ALA A 89 -16.51 -6.57 -15.37
N GLN A 90 -15.63 -7.57 -15.49
CA GLN A 90 -16.01 -8.98 -15.32
C GLN A 90 -16.48 -9.27 -13.89
N TYR A 91 -15.86 -8.64 -12.89
CA TYR A 91 -16.24 -8.75 -11.48
C TYR A 91 -17.62 -8.17 -11.19
N LEU A 92 -17.91 -6.98 -11.70
CA LEU A 92 -19.22 -6.35 -11.60
C LEU A 92 -20.30 -7.22 -12.27
N GLY A 93 -19.99 -7.78 -13.45
CA GLY A 93 -20.88 -8.66 -14.21
C GLY A 93 -21.06 -10.08 -13.66
N GLY A 94 -20.36 -10.45 -12.57
CA GLY A 94 -20.46 -11.79 -11.97
C GLY A 94 -19.82 -12.90 -12.79
N LYS A 95 -18.97 -12.57 -13.78
CA LYS A 95 -18.29 -13.52 -14.70
C LYS A 95 -16.80 -13.64 -14.43
N TYR A 96 -16.30 -13.04 -13.36
CA TYR A 96 -14.86 -12.91 -13.10
C TYR A 96 -14.12 -14.24 -12.98
N GLU A 97 -14.64 -15.17 -12.18
CA GLU A 97 -13.98 -16.47 -11.98
C GLU A 97 -13.95 -17.30 -13.27
N GLU A 98 -15.04 -17.31 -14.04
CA GLU A 98 -15.10 -17.95 -15.35
C GLU A 98 -14.09 -17.32 -16.32
N TYR A 99 -14.08 -15.99 -16.40
CA TYR A 99 -13.15 -15.23 -17.24
C TYR A 99 -11.68 -15.52 -16.88
N VAL A 100 -11.34 -15.49 -15.60
CA VAL A 100 -9.98 -15.79 -15.10
C VAL A 100 -9.60 -17.24 -15.42
N THR A 101 -10.51 -18.19 -15.22
CA THR A 101 -10.26 -19.62 -15.47
C THR A 101 -10.04 -19.89 -16.95
N ALA A 102 -10.82 -19.27 -17.83
CA ALA A 102 -10.69 -19.41 -19.27
C ALA A 102 -9.43 -18.72 -19.82
N LYS A 103 -9.08 -17.54 -19.31
CA LYS A 103 -7.93 -16.74 -19.80
C LYS A 103 -6.58 -17.25 -19.28
N TYR A 104 -6.51 -17.72 -18.04
CA TYR A 104 -5.26 -18.12 -17.39
C TYR A 104 -5.22 -19.63 -17.18
N ILE A 105 -4.51 -20.35 -18.06
CA ILE A 105 -4.51 -21.81 -18.08
C ILE A 105 -3.65 -22.44 -16.97
N LYS A 106 -2.58 -21.75 -16.53
CA LYS A 106 -1.70 -22.28 -15.48
C LYS A 106 -2.32 -22.03 -14.09
N PRO A 107 -2.36 -23.03 -13.19
CA PRO A 107 -2.88 -22.85 -11.83
C PRO A 107 -2.23 -21.68 -11.08
N SER A 108 -0.91 -21.55 -11.16
CA SER A 108 -0.18 -20.44 -10.51
C SER A 108 -0.55 -19.06 -11.04
N GLN A 109 -0.93 -18.95 -12.33
CA GLN A 109 -1.43 -17.70 -12.89
C GLN A 109 -2.84 -17.41 -12.39
N ARG A 110 -3.73 -18.41 -12.37
CA ARG A 110 -5.10 -18.25 -11.82
C ARG A 110 -5.07 -17.85 -10.35
N ASP A 111 -4.21 -18.47 -9.56
CA ASP A 111 -4.09 -18.20 -8.14
C ASP A 111 -3.85 -16.71 -7.86
N PHE A 112 -2.98 -16.06 -8.65
CA PHE A 112 -2.82 -14.61 -8.56
C PHE A 112 -4.14 -13.86 -8.77
N TYR A 113 -4.90 -14.18 -9.82
CA TYR A 113 -6.16 -13.49 -10.13
C TYR A 113 -7.32 -13.87 -9.21
N LEU A 114 -7.29 -15.03 -8.57
CA LEU A 114 -8.35 -15.51 -7.69
C LEU A 114 -8.09 -15.15 -6.23
N LYS A 115 -6.85 -15.20 -5.76
CA LYS A 115 -6.48 -15.09 -4.34
C LYS A 115 -5.95 -13.72 -3.94
N ASN A 116 -5.54 -12.87 -4.88
CA ASN A 116 -4.96 -11.57 -4.55
C ASN A 116 -5.98 -10.62 -3.88
N GLU A 117 -5.50 -9.85 -2.91
CA GLU A 117 -6.22 -8.85 -2.12
C GLU A 117 -6.95 -7.80 -2.97
N ILE A 118 -6.44 -7.46 -4.15
CA ILE A 118 -7.09 -6.54 -5.09
C ILE A 118 -8.48 -7.08 -5.46
N PHE A 119 -8.60 -8.38 -5.73
CA PHE A 119 -9.85 -9.00 -6.14
C PHE A 119 -10.70 -9.41 -4.94
N GLN A 120 -10.05 -9.96 -3.91
CA GLN A 120 -10.71 -10.45 -2.71
C GLN A 120 -11.23 -9.32 -1.80
N LEU A 121 -10.58 -8.16 -1.78
CA LEU A 121 -10.97 -7.04 -0.91
C LEU A 121 -11.37 -5.80 -1.70
N ALA A 122 -10.51 -5.24 -2.56
CA ALA A 122 -10.80 -3.97 -3.24
C ALA A 122 -11.96 -4.07 -4.25
N PHE A 123 -11.97 -5.09 -5.12
CA PHE A 123 -13.06 -5.27 -6.08
C PHE A 123 -14.40 -5.57 -5.38
N ARG A 124 -14.37 -6.41 -4.34
CA ARG A 124 -15.53 -6.70 -3.49
C ARG A 124 -16.08 -5.44 -2.85
N ALA A 125 -15.23 -4.63 -2.21
CA ALA A 125 -15.62 -3.35 -1.62
C ALA A 125 -16.17 -2.38 -2.66
N GLY A 126 -15.47 -2.19 -3.78
CA GLY A 126 -15.90 -1.30 -4.86
C GLY A 126 -17.27 -1.68 -5.42
N LYS A 127 -17.55 -2.98 -5.58
CA LYS A 127 -18.85 -3.47 -6.03
C LYS A 127 -19.98 -3.07 -5.07
N LYS A 128 -19.78 -3.24 -3.76
CA LYS A 128 -20.76 -2.83 -2.72
C LYS A 128 -21.00 -1.32 -2.71
N LEU A 129 -19.92 -0.57 -2.88
CA LEU A 129 -19.93 0.89 -3.00
C LEU A 129 -20.48 1.40 -4.34
N LYS A 130 -20.75 0.51 -5.29
CA LYS A 130 -21.18 0.84 -6.66
C LYS A 130 -20.20 1.77 -7.39
N LEU A 131 -18.91 1.62 -7.11
CA LEU A 131 -17.88 2.38 -7.82
C LEU A 131 -17.80 1.91 -9.27
N ALA A 132 -17.72 2.85 -10.20
CA ALA A 132 -17.51 2.54 -11.61
C ALA A 132 -16.07 2.06 -11.90
N LYS A 133 -15.12 2.40 -11.02
CA LYS A 133 -13.69 2.22 -11.26
C LYS A 133 -12.89 1.95 -9.98
N ILE A 134 -11.82 1.18 -10.13
CA ILE A 134 -10.73 1.01 -9.15
C ILE A 134 -9.46 1.60 -9.79
N HIS A 135 -8.65 2.32 -9.02
CA HIS A 135 -7.52 3.08 -9.53
C HIS A 135 -6.18 2.35 -9.32
N ALA A 136 -5.44 2.11 -10.39
CA ALA A 136 -4.11 1.52 -10.37
C ALA A 136 -3.06 2.58 -10.01
N ILE A 137 -2.20 2.30 -9.02
CA ILE A 137 -1.18 3.26 -8.57
C ILE A 137 0.24 2.71 -8.51
N ASP A 138 0.48 1.42 -8.75
CA ASP A 138 1.81 0.83 -8.58
C ASP A 138 2.82 1.33 -9.62
N TYR A 139 4.00 1.73 -9.16
CA TYR A 139 5.11 2.20 -10.00
C TYR A 139 6.25 1.17 -10.02
N LYS A 140 6.26 0.29 -11.02
CA LYS A 140 7.25 -0.79 -11.14
C LYS A 140 8.58 -0.39 -11.81
N LYS A 141 8.76 0.87 -12.20
CA LYS A 141 9.96 1.35 -12.91
C LYS A 141 11.06 1.77 -11.94
N THR A 142 11.36 0.87 -10.99
CA THR A 142 12.42 1.00 -9.97
C THR A 142 13.22 -0.29 -9.89
N ASN A 143 14.47 -0.19 -9.44
CA ASN A 143 15.34 -1.35 -9.26
C ASN A 143 15.50 -1.69 -7.78
N PHE A 144 15.47 -2.98 -7.44
CA PHE A 144 15.60 -3.44 -6.07
C PHE A 144 16.79 -4.41 -5.90
N PRO A 145 18.03 -3.91 -5.87
CA PRO A 145 19.24 -4.74 -5.96
C PRO A 145 19.66 -5.34 -4.60
N TYR A 146 18.77 -6.07 -3.93
CA TYR A 146 19.00 -6.62 -2.58
C TYR A 146 20.26 -7.50 -2.50
N ASP A 147 20.49 -8.37 -3.49
CA ASP A 147 21.69 -9.22 -3.51
C ASP A 147 22.99 -8.39 -3.59
N SER A 148 22.96 -7.24 -4.27
CA SER A 148 24.12 -6.35 -4.37
C SER A 148 24.39 -5.65 -3.05
N VAL A 149 23.33 -5.27 -2.32
CA VAL A 149 23.42 -4.74 -0.95
C VAL A 149 24.09 -5.76 -0.03
N MET A 150 23.64 -7.02 -0.06
CA MET A 150 24.22 -8.07 0.78
C MET A 150 25.68 -8.37 0.42
N LYS A 151 26.04 -8.37 -0.87
CA LYS A 151 27.44 -8.54 -1.31
C LYS A 151 28.34 -7.40 -0.84
N ALA A 152 27.87 -6.15 -0.91
CA ALA A 152 28.63 -5.01 -0.44
C ALA A 152 28.86 -5.02 1.08
N MET A 153 27.86 -5.43 1.87
CA MET A 153 28.02 -5.60 3.32
C MET A 153 29.08 -6.65 3.66
N ASN A 154 29.11 -7.78 2.95
CA ASN A 154 30.11 -8.83 3.13
C ASN A 154 31.51 -8.34 2.76
N ALA A 155 31.66 -7.67 1.60
CA ALA A 155 32.95 -7.13 1.16
C ALA A 155 33.51 -6.06 2.10
N ALA A 156 32.62 -5.31 2.78
CA ALA A 156 32.98 -4.30 3.77
C ALA A 156 33.16 -4.85 5.19
N HIS A 157 33.13 -6.17 5.40
CA HIS A 157 33.24 -6.83 6.70
C HIS A 157 32.24 -6.31 7.75
N GLN A 158 31.02 -5.97 7.33
CA GLN A 158 29.96 -5.46 8.22
C GLN A 158 29.25 -6.60 8.98
N ASP A 159 30.01 -7.49 9.62
CA ASP A 159 29.51 -8.74 10.21
C ASP A 159 28.40 -8.54 11.25
N LYS A 160 28.53 -7.48 12.08
CA LYS A 160 27.51 -7.14 13.08
C LYS A 160 26.19 -6.72 12.41
N LEU A 161 26.25 -5.98 11.31
CA LEU A 161 25.07 -5.54 10.58
C LEU A 161 24.39 -6.73 9.89
N LEU A 162 25.18 -7.60 9.24
CA LEU A 162 24.69 -8.84 8.63
C LEU A 162 24.00 -9.75 9.66
N LYS A 163 24.61 -9.95 10.84
CA LYS A 163 24.01 -10.72 11.93
C LYS A 163 22.71 -10.09 12.43
N ASN A 164 22.64 -8.77 12.53
CA ASN A 164 21.42 -8.08 12.93
C ASN A 164 20.29 -8.26 11.91
N ILE A 165 20.59 -8.15 10.61
CA ILE A 165 19.63 -8.38 9.52
C ILE A 165 19.11 -9.82 9.56
N ASP A 166 20.00 -10.80 9.66
CA ASP A 166 19.64 -12.23 9.73
C ASP A 166 18.76 -12.53 10.96
N ALA A 167 19.14 -12.04 12.14
CA ALA A 167 18.36 -12.23 13.36
C ALA A 167 16.97 -11.57 13.26
N LEU A 168 16.90 -10.35 12.71
CA LEU A 168 15.64 -9.64 12.52
C LEU A 168 14.74 -10.37 11.52
N MET A 169 15.27 -10.80 10.38
CA MET A 169 14.53 -11.55 9.37
C MET A 169 13.99 -12.88 9.93
N LYS A 170 14.82 -13.65 10.65
CA LYS A 170 14.40 -14.92 11.28
C LYS A 170 13.31 -14.69 12.33
N SER A 171 13.47 -13.67 13.17
CA SER A 171 12.47 -13.30 14.17
C SER A 171 11.15 -12.89 13.53
N HIS A 172 11.20 -12.04 12.50
CA HIS A 172 10.03 -11.62 11.74
C HIS A 172 9.35 -12.81 11.07
N GLN A 173 10.12 -13.68 10.40
CA GLN A 173 9.59 -14.89 9.75
C GLN A 173 8.87 -15.81 10.74
N ALA A 174 9.49 -16.10 11.89
CA ALA A 174 8.90 -16.96 12.91
C ALA A 174 7.61 -16.37 13.49
N ASN A 175 7.62 -15.06 13.78
CA ASN A 175 6.46 -14.34 14.29
C ASN A 175 5.31 -14.32 13.26
N THR A 176 5.62 -14.00 12.00
CA THR A 176 4.62 -13.96 10.92
C THR A 176 4.04 -15.34 10.66
N ASN A 177 4.85 -16.40 10.62
CA ASN A 177 4.35 -17.77 10.48
C ASN A 177 3.41 -18.17 11.62
N LYS A 178 3.77 -17.85 12.87
CA LYS A 178 2.91 -18.10 14.04
C LYS A 178 1.58 -17.37 13.92
N LYS A 179 1.58 -16.12 13.46
CA LYS A 179 0.37 -15.33 13.25
C LYS A 179 -0.49 -15.91 12.13
N LEU A 180 0.10 -16.28 10.99
CA LEU A 180 -0.63 -16.88 9.87
C LEU A 180 -1.34 -18.20 10.24
N GLU A 181 -0.80 -18.95 11.20
CA GLU A 181 -1.42 -20.18 11.71
C GLU A 181 -2.53 -19.94 12.73
N THR A 182 -2.48 -18.84 13.48
CA THR A 182 -3.32 -18.65 14.67
C THR A 182 -4.35 -17.53 14.53
N TYR A 183 -4.10 -16.55 13.65
CA TYR A 183 -4.94 -15.38 13.49
C TYR A 183 -6.01 -15.61 12.41
N THR A 184 -7.15 -14.96 12.61
CA THR A 184 -8.14 -14.71 11.56
C THR A 184 -7.61 -13.71 10.52
N LEU A 185 -8.24 -13.63 9.35
CA LEU A 185 -7.84 -12.64 8.33
C LEU A 185 -7.92 -11.22 8.88
N THR A 186 -9.00 -10.93 9.61
CA THR A 186 -9.22 -9.62 10.24
C THR A 186 -8.09 -9.28 11.21
N GLN A 187 -7.69 -10.22 12.06
CA GLN A 187 -6.58 -10.02 13.00
C GLN A 187 -5.24 -9.84 12.28
N LEU A 188 -4.98 -10.57 11.19
CA LEU A 188 -3.78 -10.39 10.38
C LEU A 188 -3.71 -8.98 9.78
N LEU A 189 -4.79 -8.51 9.15
CA LEU A 189 -4.84 -7.16 8.57
C LEU A 189 -4.69 -6.08 9.66
N LEU A 190 -5.37 -6.21 10.79
CA LEU A 190 -5.22 -5.26 11.90
C LEU A 190 -3.79 -5.24 12.42
N ASP A 191 -3.13 -6.39 12.51
CA ASP A 191 -1.74 -6.50 12.97
C ASP A 191 -0.74 -5.85 11.99
N HIS A 192 -0.90 -6.05 10.68
CA HIS A 192 -0.07 -5.39 9.66
C HIS A 192 -0.26 -3.87 9.59
N ASN A 193 -1.37 -3.35 10.12
CA ASN A 193 -1.68 -1.92 10.13
C ASN A 193 -1.37 -1.23 11.47
N LYS A 194 -0.71 -1.92 12.42
CA LYS A 194 -0.28 -1.30 13.68
C LYS A 194 0.92 -0.35 13.47
N PRO A 195 1.08 0.69 14.31
CA PRO A 195 2.25 1.57 14.29
C PRO A 195 3.58 0.82 14.37
N GLU A 196 3.66 -0.25 15.17
CA GLU A 196 4.87 -1.06 15.33
C GLU A 196 5.23 -1.81 14.04
N SER A 197 4.23 -2.31 13.32
CA SER A 197 4.41 -2.99 12.03
C SER A 197 4.90 -2.01 10.95
N ARG A 198 4.30 -0.81 10.88
CA ARG A 198 4.76 0.24 9.96
C ARG A 198 6.18 0.69 10.27
N THR A 199 6.50 0.85 11.55
CA THR A 199 7.86 1.20 12.00
C THR A 199 8.86 0.11 11.65
N PHE A 200 8.50 -1.17 11.81
CA PHE A 200 9.34 -2.28 11.36
C PHE A 200 9.61 -2.18 9.84
N ASP A 201 8.56 -2.00 9.03
CA ASP A 201 8.68 -1.91 7.58
C ASP A 201 9.62 -0.78 7.15
N THR A 202 9.47 0.43 7.70
CA THR A 202 10.28 1.59 7.28
C THR A 202 11.70 1.53 7.85
N SER A 203 11.86 1.11 9.11
CA SER A 203 13.16 1.01 9.77
C SER A 203 14.07 -0.04 9.14
N PHE A 204 13.53 -1.14 8.60
CA PHE A 204 14.34 -2.15 7.92
C PHE A 204 15.17 -1.56 6.77
N TYR A 205 14.55 -0.75 5.91
CA TYR A 205 15.24 -0.08 4.80
C TYR A 205 16.20 0.99 5.31
N LEU A 206 15.71 1.92 6.13
CA LEU A 206 16.48 3.12 6.48
C LEU A 206 17.60 2.85 7.50
N THR A 207 17.37 1.97 8.47
CA THR A 207 18.32 1.76 9.58
C THR A 207 19.29 0.60 9.34
N LEU A 208 18.96 -0.33 8.43
CA LEU A 208 19.80 -1.48 8.10
C LEU A 208 20.35 -1.39 6.68
N LEU A 209 19.49 -1.45 5.65
CA LEU A 209 19.95 -1.54 4.26
C LEU A 209 20.69 -0.28 3.80
N ASN A 210 20.28 0.89 4.27
CA ASN A 210 20.91 2.16 3.91
C ASN A 210 22.41 2.25 4.28
N ARG A 211 22.87 1.42 5.23
CA ARG A 211 24.25 1.45 5.76
C ARG A 211 25.20 0.51 5.04
N ALA A 212 24.74 -0.12 3.95
CA ALA A 212 25.48 -1.18 3.28
C ALA A 212 26.75 -0.69 2.58
N GLY A 213 27.86 -1.36 2.86
CA GLY A 213 29.16 -1.11 2.23
C GLY A 213 30.06 -0.14 3.01
N THR A 214 31.20 0.19 2.39
CA THR A 214 32.15 1.20 2.87
C THR A 214 31.57 2.61 2.71
N ALA A 215 32.23 3.63 3.27
CA ALA A 215 31.73 5.01 3.24
C ALA A 215 31.55 5.60 1.83
N ASP A 216 32.27 5.06 0.83
CA ASP A 216 32.20 5.41 -0.58
C ASP A 216 31.26 4.50 -1.41
N ALA A 217 30.65 3.48 -0.78
CA ALA A 217 29.71 2.58 -1.43
C ALA A 217 28.26 3.05 -1.22
N PHE A 218 27.55 3.31 -2.33
CA PHE A 218 26.18 3.84 -2.30
C PHE A 218 25.10 2.80 -2.69
N VAL A 219 25.41 1.50 -2.70
CA VAL A 219 24.42 0.47 -3.10
C VAL A 219 23.24 0.35 -2.14
N GLY A 220 23.48 0.52 -0.83
CA GLY A 220 22.44 0.57 0.19
C GLY A 220 21.52 1.79 0.01
N PRO A 221 22.08 3.01 0.02
CA PRO A 221 21.33 4.23 -0.28
C PRO A 221 20.60 4.19 -1.62
N PHE A 222 21.20 3.60 -2.65
CA PHE A 222 20.55 3.42 -3.95
C PHE A 222 19.28 2.57 -3.82
N LEU A 223 19.36 1.37 -3.23
CA LEU A 223 18.18 0.51 -3.01
C LEU A 223 17.09 1.23 -2.22
N VAL A 224 17.45 1.90 -1.11
CA VAL A 224 16.50 2.62 -0.28
C VAL A 224 15.86 3.78 -1.06
N SER A 225 16.64 4.50 -1.86
CA SER A 225 16.13 5.58 -2.71
C SER A 225 15.15 5.09 -3.79
N GLU A 226 15.36 3.89 -4.34
CA GLU A 226 14.43 3.27 -5.30
C GLU A 226 13.11 2.90 -4.64
N TRP A 227 13.16 2.35 -3.42
CA TRP A 227 11.96 2.07 -2.63
C TRP A 227 11.20 3.36 -2.28
N TYR A 228 11.89 4.42 -1.86
CA TYR A 228 11.28 5.74 -1.67
C TYR A 228 10.66 6.27 -2.97
N ARG A 229 11.36 6.14 -4.10
CA ARG A 229 10.88 6.61 -5.41
C ARG A 229 9.59 5.91 -5.84
N ARG A 230 9.51 4.58 -5.72
CA ARG A 230 8.29 3.82 -6.03
C ARG A 230 7.12 4.34 -5.20
N ASN A 231 7.29 4.42 -3.88
CA ASN A 231 6.23 4.87 -2.97
C ASN A 231 5.82 6.34 -3.21
N LEU A 232 6.78 7.23 -3.47
CA LEU A 232 6.52 8.64 -3.76
C LEU A 232 5.70 8.78 -5.04
N TYR A 233 6.02 8.04 -6.09
CA TYR A 233 5.24 8.07 -7.33
C TYR A 233 3.86 7.45 -7.17
N MET A 234 3.73 6.34 -6.44
CA MET A 234 2.42 5.77 -6.07
C MET A 234 1.57 6.81 -5.33
N TYR A 235 2.13 7.49 -4.33
CA TYR A 235 1.42 8.53 -3.58
C TYR A 235 1.06 9.73 -4.45
N SER A 236 1.94 10.15 -5.38
CA SER A 236 1.63 11.22 -6.33
C SER A 236 0.40 10.93 -7.20
N LEU A 237 0.13 9.65 -7.50
CA LEU A 237 -1.06 9.25 -8.24
C LEU A 237 -2.31 9.37 -7.36
N VAL A 238 -2.23 9.03 -6.07
CA VAL A 238 -3.32 9.29 -5.12
C VAL A 238 -3.63 10.79 -5.08
N GLN A 239 -2.61 11.64 -4.92
CA GLN A 239 -2.80 13.09 -4.90
C GLN A 239 -3.44 13.64 -6.18
N LYS A 240 -2.99 13.19 -7.36
CA LYS A 240 -3.50 13.66 -8.66
C LYS A 240 -4.92 13.16 -8.97
N LEU A 241 -5.28 11.98 -8.45
CA LEU A 241 -6.54 11.32 -8.77
C LEU A 241 -7.60 11.52 -7.71
N THR A 242 -7.26 12.03 -6.52
CA THR A 242 -8.24 12.52 -5.55
C THR A 242 -8.67 13.94 -5.90
N GLU A 243 -9.97 14.16 -5.98
CA GLU A 243 -10.60 15.44 -6.28
C GLU A 243 -11.18 16.05 -5.00
N THR A 244 -11.50 17.34 -5.02
CA THR A 244 -11.96 18.07 -3.81
C THR A 244 -13.26 17.53 -3.22
N GLN A 245 -14.12 16.88 -4.02
CA GLN A 245 -15.35 16.25 -3.54
C GLN A 245 -15.15 14.85 -2.93
N ASP A 246 -13.96 14.27 -3.04
CA ASP A 246 -13.66 12.96 -2.49
C ASP A 246 -13.31 13.09 -1.00
N ASP A 247 -14.34 13.21 -0.16
CA ASP A 247 -14.17 13.35 1.30
C ASP A 247 -13.42 12.16 1.94
N LYS A 248 -13.59 10.96 1.35
CA LYS A 248 -13.03 9.69 1.82
C LYS A 248 -12.49 8.89 0.65
N VAL A 249 -11.29 8.37 0.76
CA VAL A 249 -10.70 7.42 -0.19
C VAL A 249 -10.10 6.23 0.55
N MET A 250 -9.84 5.15 -0.17
CA MET A 250 -9.19 3.95 0.36
C MET A 250 -7.96 3.60 -0.47
N ILE A 251 -6.87 3.22 0.19
CA ILE A 251 -5.67 2.69 -0.44
C ILE A 251 -5.45 1.27 0.07
N LEU A 252 -5.31 0.30 -0.84
CA LEU A 252 -4.97 -1.08 -0.56
C LEU A 252 -3.66 -1.46 -1.24
N ALA A 253 -2.62 -1.74 -0.45
CA ALA A 253 -1.31 -2.15 -0.95
C ALA A 253 -0.60 -3.08 0.04
N GLY A 254 0.58 -3.60 -0.33
CA GLY A 254 1.45 -4.30 0.62
C GLY A 254 1.79 -3.43 1.84
N ALA A 255 1.94 -4.05 3.01
CA ALA A 255 2.16 -3.35 4.28
C ALA A 255 3.32 -2.35 4.22
N SER A 256 4.45 -2.76 3.62
CA SER A 256 5.62 -1.90 3.41
C SER A 256 5.32 -0.65 2.58
N HIS A 257 4.46 -0.74 1.56
CA HIS A 257 4.05 0.42 0.76
C HIS A 257 3.19 1.38 1.58
N THR A 258 2.22 0.83 2.31
CA THR A 258 1.35 1.65 3.16
C THR A 258 2.09 2.29 4.32
N ALA A 259 3.15 1.66 4.85
CA ALA A 259 3.98 2.26 5.89
C ALA A 259 4.65 3.56 5.40
N MET A 260 5.16 3.59 4.17
CA MET A 260 5.70 4.80 3.54
C MET A 260 4.62 5.84 3.24
N MET A 261 3.47 5.40 2.71
CA MET A 261 2.36 6.33 2.44
C MET A 261 1.84 6.98 3.72
N LYS A 262 1.88 6.30 4.86
CA LYS A 262 1.54 6.89 6.17
C LYS A 262 2.48 8.05 6.50
N GLU A 263 3.79 7.89 6.30
CA GLU A 263 4.75 8.98 6.53
C GLU A 263 4.50 10.18 5.61
N PHE A 264 4.14 9.94 4.34
CA PHE A 264 3.81 11.02 3.41
C PHE A 264 2.51 11.75 3.79
N ILE A 265 1.46 11.00 4.16
CA ILE A 265 0.17 11.58 4.58
C ILE A 265 0.33 12.38 5.86
N ASP A 266 1.18 11.96 6.80
CA ASP A 266 1.42 12.71 8.04
C ASP A 266 2.09 14.08 7.82
N ILE A 267 2.74 14.27 6.67
CA ILE A 267 3.36 15.53 6.25
C ILE A 267 2.40 16.36 5.38
N ASP A 268 1.52 15.70 4.63
CA ASP A 268 0.57 16.33 3.71
C ASP A 268 -0.75 16.71 4.41
N ASN A 269 -0.91 18.00 4.73
CA ASN A 269 -2.10 18.53 5.40
C ASN A 269 -3.41 18.43 4.58
N THR A 270 -3.37 18.02 3.30
CA THR A 270 -4.60 17.80 2.52
C THR A 270 -5.24 16.44 2.77
N PHE A 271 -4.51 15.51 3.39
CA PHE A 271 -4.98 14.17 3.71
C PHE A 271 -4.87 13.88 5.20
N GLN A 272 -5.69 12.96 5.70
CA GLN A 272 -5.55 12.41 7.04
C GLN A 272 -5.85 10.92 7.03
N VAL A 273 -5.06 10.12 7.74
CA VAL A 273 -5.31 8.66 7.80
C VAL A 273 -6.48 8.33 8.69
N LYS A 274 -7.39 7.51 8.19
CA LYS A 274 -8.37 6.75 8.97
C LYS A 274 -7.83 5.35 9.22
N GLU A 275 -7.63 4.99 10.48
CA GLU A 275 -7.07 3.69 10.84
C GLU A 275 -8.08 2.56 10.56
N LEU A 276 -7.57 1.43 10.06
CA LEU A 276 -8.39 0.26 9.69
C LEU A 276 -9.26 -0.22 10.87
N LYS A 277 -8.71 -0.24 12.08
CA LYS A 277 -9.43 -0.63 13.30
C LYS A 277 -10.68 0.21 13.57
N ASP A 278 -10.67 1.48 13.18
CA ASP A 278 -11.78 2.41 13.40
C ASP A 278 -12.89 2.20 12.36
N VAL A 279 -12.55 1.70 11.17
CA VAL A 279 -13.52 1.33 10.14
C VAL A 279 -14.13 -0.05 10.42
N LEU A 280 -13.32 -1.04 10.81
CA LEU A 280 -13.81 -2.39 11.06
C LEU A 280 -14.64 -2.54 12.35
N SER A 281 -14.69 -1.50 13.19
CA SER A 281 -15.51 -1.45 14.41
C SER A 281 -16.83 -0.67 14.25
N LEU A 282 -17.13 -0.16 13.05
CA LEU A 282 -18.39 0.53 12.78
C LEU A 282 -19.57 -0.43 13.02
N LYS A 283 -20.64 0.11 13.60
CA LYS A 283 -21.89 -0.62 13.82
C LYS A 283 -22.90 -0.16 12.77
N LYS A 284 -23.71 -1.10 12.27
CA LYS A 284 -24.90 -0.79 11.48
C LYS A 284 -25.91 -0.03 12.32
#